data_AF-A0A2V5YDQ9-F1
#
_entry.id   AF-A0A2V5YDQ9-F1
#
_cell.length_a   1.000
_cell.length_b   1.000
_cell.length_c   1.000
_cell.angle_alpha   90.00
_cell.angle_beta   90.00
_cell.angle_gamma   90.00
#
_symmetry.space_group_name_H-M   'P 1'
#
loop_
_entity.id
_entity.type
_entity.pdbx_description
1 polymer ?
#
loop_
_entity_poly.entity_id
_entity_poly.type
_entity_poly.pdbx_seq_one_letter_code
_entity_poly.pdbx_strand_id
1 'polypeptide(L)'
;MTTFIKISSLVFIFLVTITLPIAAGTPEQEKAFADKYKTAFEGKETAALESFLYTQGADPGIVGFYKMMQSAEAGEKISSIELVNLTPDDVKKAATPMDSPTGGKVCLTLKPTKKLVIKIEKKDANGSSTSTTENLIAEKDGKFVIPVPGPCK
;
A
#
# COMPACT_ATOMS: atom_id res chain seq x y z
N MET A 1 16.90 12.58 -63.31
CA MET A 1 16.34 11.26 -62.95
C MET A 1 17.43 10.42 -62.32
N THR A 2 17.15 9.90 -61.12
CA THR A 2 17.72 8.70 -60.45
C THR A 2 19.23 8.54 -60.34
N THR A 3 19.77 8.70 -59.12
CA THR A 3 20.21 7.55 -58.28
C THR A 3 20.45 7.99 -56.82
N PHE A 4 19.60 7.53 -55.90
CA PHE A 4 19.85 7.58 -54.45
C PHE A 4 20.61 6.30 -54.07
N ILE A 5 21.84 6.44 -53.57
CA ILE A 5 22.64 5.33 -53.04
C ILE A 5 22.85 5.52 -51.54
N LYS A 6 22.55 4.44 -50.80
CA LYS A 6 22.55 4.26 -49.34
C LYS A 6 23.96 4.31 -48.73
N ILE A 7 24.09 4.98 -47.58
CA ILE A 7 25.14 4.76 -46.56
C ILE A 7 24.43 5.05 -45.21
N SER A 8 23.87 4.08 -44.47
CA SER A 8 24.48 3.00 -43.69
C SER A 8 25.58 3.44 -42.73
N SER A 9 25.19 3.90 -41.54
CA SER A 9 25.95 3.91 -40.27
C SER A 9 25.07 4.61 -39.23
N LEU A 10 24.12 3.94 -38.58
CA LEU A 10 24.31 3.06 -37.41
C LEU A 10 25.18 3.72 -36.31
N VAL A 11 24.65 4.76 -35.67
CA VAL A 11 25.17 5.23 -34.37
C VAL A 11 24.36 4.55 -33.28
N PHE A 12 24.98 3.53 -32.70
CA PHE A 12 24.52 2.74 -31.56
C PHE A 12 24.28 3.67 -30.36
N ILE A 13 23.02 3.84 -29.96
CA ILE A 13 22.67 4.45 -28.67
C ILE A 13 23.04 3.42 -27.60
N PHE A 14 24.18 3.62 -26.94
CA PHE A 14 24.56 2.87 -25.74
C PHE A 14 23.69 3.38 -24.59
N LEU A 15 22.46 2.87 -24.50
CA LEU A 15 21.62 3.06 -23.33
C LEU A 15 22.24 2.21 -22.22
N VAL A 16 23.08 2.82 -21.38
CA VAL A 16 23.55 2.22 -20.14
C VAL A 16 22.32 2.05 -19.26
N THR A 17 21.73 0.86 -19.29
CA THR A 17 20.70 0.45 -18.33
C THR A 17 21.38 0.32 -16.99
N ILE A 18 21.43 1.42 -16.24
CA ILE A 18 21.70 1.36 -14.80
C ILE A 18 20.51 0.61 -14.21
N THR A 19 20.68 -0.70 -14.01
CA THR A 19 19.75 -1.50 -13.20
C THR A 19 19.98 -1.12 -11.74
N LEU A 20 19.53 0.08 -11.35
CA LEU A 20 19.29 0.36 -9.95
C LEU A 20 18.22 -0.65 -9.51
N PRO A 21 18.42 -1.38 -8.39
CA PRO A 21 17.34 -2.13 -7.80
C PRO A 21 16.22 -1.12 -7.56
N ILE A 22 15.08 -1.31 -8.24
CA ILE A 22 13.90 -0.48 -8.03
C ILE A 22 13.51 -0.75 -6.58
N ALA A 23 13.93 0.13 -5.68
CA ALA A 23 13.44 0.14 -4.33
C ALA A 23 11.92 0.30 -4.43
N ALA A 24 11.21 -0.61 -3.77
CA ALA A 24 9.78 -0.52 -3.53
C ALA A 24 9.46 0.86 -2.94
N GLY A 25 8.91 1.76 -3.77
CA GLY A 25 8.79 3.21 -3.57
C GLY A 25 10.05 3.97 -3.16
N THR A 26 10.09 5.26 -3.50
CA THR A 26 11.09 6.21 -2.96
C THR A 26 10.70 6.65 -1.55
N PRO A 27 11.66 7.06 -0.69
CA PRO A 27 11.34 7.66 0.61
C PRO A 27 10.38 8.86 0.50
N GLU A 28 10.44 9.63 -0.59
CA GLU A 28 9.50 10.72 -0.84
C GLU A 28 8.08 10.22 -1.11
N GLN A 29 7.91 9.13 -1.87
CA GLN A 29 6.60 8.50 -2.11
C GLN A 29 6.03 7.88 -0.83
N GLU A 30 6.87 7.26 -0.01
CA GLU A 30 6.46 6.68 1.27
C GLU A 30 5.95 7.78 2.21
N LYS A 31 6.71 8.87 2.33
CA LYS A 31 6.30 10.04 3.11
C LYS A 31 5.02 10.66 2.57
N ALA A 32 4.91 10.85 1.25
CA ALA A 32 3.72 11.42 0.64
C ALA A 32 2.47 10.55 0.86
N PHE A 33 2.61 9.23 0.85
CA PHE A 33 1.52 8.32 1.21
C PHE A 33 1.14 8.46 2.68
N ALA A 34 2.12 8.40 3.59
CA ALA A 34 1.89 8.50 5.03
C ALA A 34 1.24 9.83 5.42
N ASP A 35 1.71 10.94 4.86
CA ASP A 35 1.16 12.27 5.11
C ASP A 35 -0.30 12.36 4.63
N LYS A 36 -0.60 11.89 3.41
CA LYS A 36 -1.98 11.88 2.88
C LYS A 36 -2.90 10.99 3.70
N TYR A 37 -2.42 9.80 4.08
CA TYR A 37 -3.19 8.89 4.93
C TYR A 37 -3.48 9.54 6.28
N LYS A 38 -2.47 10.16 6.90
CA LYS A 38 -2.61 10.89 8.16
C LYS A 38 -3.63 12.02 8.07
N THR A 39 -3.53 12.86 7.05
CA THR A 39 -4.48 13.95 6.84
C THR A 39 -5.91 13.43 6.69
N ALA A 40 -6.11 12.39 5.87
CA ALA A 40 -7.43 11.79 5.70
C ALA A 40 -7.95 11.17 7.01
N PHE A 41 -7.07 10.51 7.77
CA PHE A 41 -7.40 9.88 9.05
C PHE A 41 -7.80 10.90 10.11
N GLU A 42 -6.96 11.90 10.37
CA GLU A 42 -7.21 12.94 11.38
C GLU A 42 -8.37 13.86 10.95
N GLY A 43 -8.54 14.09 9.64
CA GLY A 43 -9.65 14.85 9.07
C GLY A 43 -10.97 14.08 9.00
N LYS A 44 -10.99 12.81 9.39
CA LYS A 44 -12.17 11.92 9.32
C LYS A 44 -12.74 11.81 7.90
N GLU A 45 -11.88 11.92 6.89
CA GLU A 45 -12.21 11.86 5.47
C GLU A 45 -12.35 10.41 5.02
N THR A 46 -13.47 9.77 5.36
CA THR A 46 -13.71 8.35 5.08
C THR A 46 -13.53 8.00 3.60
N ALA A 47 -14.06 8.82 2.68
CA ALA A 47 -13.88 8.59 1.25
C ALA A 47 -12.40 8.61 0.81
N ALA A 48 -11.58 9.48 1.41
CA ALA A 48 -10.15 9.53 1.14
C ALA A 48 -9.42 8.31 1.73
N LEU A 49 -9.77 7.88 2.95
CA LEU A 49 -9.24 6.66 3.57
C LEU A 49 -9.54 5.42 2.73
N GLU A 50 -10.78 5.29 2.27
CA GLU A 50 -11.23 4.18 1.44
C GLU A 50 -10.51 4.15 0.09
N SER A 51 -10.07 5.30 -0.43
CA SER A 51 -9.33 5.38 -1.70
C SER A 51 -7.95 4.73 -1.65
N PHE A 52 -7.39 4.51 -0.46
CA PHE A 52 -6.15 3.75 -0.28
C PHE A 52 -6.37 2.24 -0.41
N LEU A 53 -7.61 1.75 -0.35
CA LEU A 53 -7.91 0.33 -0.50
C LEU A 53 -7.85 -0.09 -1.98
N TYR A 54 -7.08 -1.13 -2.27
CA TYR A 54 -7.13 -1.81 -3.56
C TYR A 54 -8.20 -2.89 -3.51
N THR A 55 -9.34 -2.61 -4.16
CA THR A 55 -10.54 -3.45 -4.10
C THR A 55 -10.72 -4.37 -5.32
N GLN A 56 -9.89 -4.24 -6.35
CA GLN A 56 -10.02 -5.04 -7.56
C GLN A 56 -9.67 -6.51 -7.28
N GLY A 57 -10.66 -7.38 -7.48
CA GLY A 57 -10.54 -8.81 -7.19
C GLY A 57 -10.63 -9.16 -5.69
N ALA A 58 -10.98 -8.18 -4.84
CA ALA A 58 -11.20 -8.40 -3.43
C ALA A 58 -12.58 -9.02 -3.17
N ASP A 59 -12.72 -9.70 -2.03
CA ASP A 59 -14.01 -10.16 -1.53
C ASP A 59 -14.82 -8.94 -1.01
N PRO A 60 -16.06 -8.71 -1.48
CA PRO A 60 -16.85 -7.53 -1.09
C PRO A 60 -17.14 -7.44 0.42
N GLY A 61 -17.29 -8.57 1.11
CA GLY A 61 -17.50 -8.60 2.55
C GLY A 61 -16.24 -8.15 3.31
N ILE A 62 -15.06 -8.58 2.83
CA ILE A 62 -13.77 -8.14 3.39
C ILE A 62 -13.52 -6.66 3.09
N VAL A 63 -13.88 -6.16 1.90
CA VAL A 63 -13.82 -4.71 1.61
C VAL A 63 -14.62 -3.92 2.64
N GLY A 64 -15.86 -4.32 2.92
CA GLY A 64 -16.69 -3.66 3.94
C GLY A 64 -16.04 -3.65 5.33
N PHE A 65 -15.41 -4.76 5.72
CA PHE A 65 -14.67 -4.86 6.98
C PHE A 65 -13.49 -3.89 7.04
N TYR A 66 -12.68 -3.79 5.98
CA TYR A 66 -11.55 -2.85 5.91
C TYR A 66 -12.00 -1.39 6.03
N LYS A 67 -13.09 -1.02 5.35
CA LYS A 67 -13.68 0.33 5.45
C LYS A 67 -14.11 0.64 6.88
N MET A 68 -14.82 -0.30 7.51
CA MET A 68 -15.23 -0.16 8.91
C MET A 68 -14.01 0.01 9.83
N MET A 69 -12.97 -0.82 9.66
CA MET A 69 -11.74 -0.76 10.44
C MET A 69 -10.99 0.58 10.26
N GLN A 70 -10.86 1.08 9.03
CA GLN A 70 -10.24 2.40 8.76
C GLN A 70 -11.02 3.54 9.42
N SER A 71 -12.35 3.46 9.43
CA SER A 71 -13.22 4.52 9.97
C SER A 71 -13.38 4.48 11.50
N ALA A 72 -13.11 3.34 12.15
CA ALA A 72 -13.39 3.12 13.57
C ALA A 72 -12.61 4.07 14.49
N GLU A 73 -11.37 4.40 14.13
CA GLU A 73 -10.52 5.34 14.87
C GLU A 73 -10.28 6.65 14.10
N ALA A 74 -10.97 6.86 12.97
CA ALA A 74 -10.82 8.07 12.17
C ALA A 74 -11.26 9.32 12.95
N GLY A 75 -10.43 10.35 12.90
CA GLY A 75 -10.55 11.59 13.68
C GLY A 75 -9.68 11.60 14.94
N GLU A 76 -9.09 10.47 15.33
CA GLU A 76 -8.13 10.42 16.42
C GLU A 76 -6.76 10.96 15.98
N LYS A 77 -5.98 11.46 16.94
CA LYS A 77 -4.66 12.02 16.65
C LYS A 77 -3.62 10.92 16.45
N ILE A 78 -2.95 10.96 15.30
CA ILE A 78 -1.84 10.07 15.00
C ILE A 78 -0.57 10.63 15.63
N SER A 79 -0.02 9.90 16.61
CA SER A 79 1.26 10.22 17.24
C SER A 79 2.44 9.83 16.35
N SER A 80 2.33 8.74 15.59
CA SER A 80 3.35 8.30 14.62
C SER A 80 2.72 7.56 13.45
N ILE A 81 3.24 7.79 12.24
CA ILE A 81 2.85 7.06 11.03
C ILE A 81 4.07 6.88 10.13
N GLU A 82 4.31 5.66 9.68
CA GLU A 82 5.48 5.33 8.86
C GLU A 82 5.24 4.09 8.00
N LEU A 83 5.93 4.02 6.86
CA LEU A 83 6.07 2.81 6.07
C LEU A 83 7.38 2.16 6.45
N VAL A 84 7.32 0.93 6.93
CA VAL A 84 8.50 0.13 7.28
C VAL A 84 8.66 -1.02 6.30
N ASN A 85 9.89 -1.51 6.17
CA ASN A 85 10.17 -2.70 5.38
C ASN A 85 9.51 -3.92 6.03
N LEU A 86 9.05 -4.85 5.19
CA LEU A 86 8.49 -6.11 5.65
C LEU A 86 9.55 -6.95 6.35
N THR A 87 9.20 -7.50 7.50
CA THR A 87 9.98 -8.57 8.13
C THR A 87 9.76 -9.89 7.38
N PRO A 88 10.65 -10.90 7.54
CA PRO A 88 10.42 -12.22 6.98
C PRO A 88 9.08 -12.84 7.39
N ASP A 89 8.61 -12.56 8.61
CA ASP A 89 7.33 -13.06 9.09
C ASP A 89 6.14 -12.32 8.49
N ASP A 90 6.26 -11.01 8.22
CA ASP A 90 5.25 -10.28 7.45
C ASP A 90 5.11 -10.87 6.04
N VAL A 91 6.23 -11.19 5.38
CA VAL A 91 6.24 -11.82 4.06
C VAL A 91 5.58 -13.20 4.08
N LYS A 92 5.88 -14.04 5.08
CA LYS A 92 5.25 -15.36 5.24
C LYS A 92 3.75 -15.23 5.47
N LYS A 93 3.33 -14.33 6.38
CA LYS A 93 1.90 -14.08 6.66
C LYS A 93 1.18 -13.61 5.41
N ALA A 94 1.77 -12.66 4.67
CA ALA A 94 1.21 -12.14 3.43
C ALA A 94 1.05 -13.20 2.32
N ALA A 95 1.91 -14.22 2.31
CA ALA A 95 1.86 -15.32 1.35
C ALA A 95 0.94 -16.48 1.78
N THR A 96 0.47 -16.49 3.02
CA THR A 96 -0.35 -17.59 3.56
C THR A 96 -1.84 -17.33 3.27
N PRO A 97 -2.56 -18.30 2.69
CA PRO A 97 -4.02 -18.20 2.57
C PRO A 97 -4.70 -18.01 3.93
N MET A 98 -5.53 -16.99 4.04
CA MET A 98 -6.30 -16.63 5.22
C MET A 98 -7.69 -17.25 5.17
N ASP A 99 -8.27 -17.58 6.31
CA ASP A 99 -9.67 -18.01 6.39
C ASP A 99 -10.60 -16.82 6.15
N SER A 100 -11.60 -17.00 5.29
CA SER A 100 -12.62 -15.99 5.06
C SER A 100 -13.77 -16.15 6.07
N PRO A 101 -14.31 -15.05 6.63
CA PRO A 101 -15.55 -15.11 7.42
C PRO A 101 -16.75 -15.58 6.60
N THR A 102 -16.69 -15.49 5.27
CA THR A 102 -17.73 -15.99 4.33
C THR A 102 -17.52 -17.45 3.91
N GLY A 103 -16.48 -18.12 4.44
CA GLY A 103 -16.09 -19.47 4.08
C GLY A 103 -15.02 -19.51 2.97
N GLY A 104 -14.21 -20.57 2.98
CA GLY A 104 -13.09 -20.73 2.03
C GLY A 104 -11.83 -19.95 2.42
N LYS A 105 -10.86 -19.93 1.50
CA LYS A 105 -9.56 -19.27 1.69
C LYS A 105 -9.46 -18.03 0.81
N VAL A 106 -8.88 -16.96 1.38
CA VAL A 106 -8.60 -15.70 0.70
C VAL A 106 -7.12 -15.37 0.77
N CYS A 107 -6.63 -14.70 -0.25
CA CYS A 107 -5.24 -14.30 -0.40
C CYS A 107 -5.19 -12.79 -0.64
N LEU A 108 -4.07 -12.14 -0.30
CA LEU A 108 -3.87 -10.73 -0.68
C LEU A 108 -3.90 -10.61 -2.20
N THR A 109 -4.68 -9.64 -2.68
CA THR A 109 -4.86 -9.39 -4.13
C THR A 109 -3.61 -8.85 -4.81
N LEU A 110 -2.70 -8.25 -4.03
CA LEU A 110 -1.37 -7.82 -4.45
C LEU A 110 -0.34 -8.26 -3.40
N LYS A 111 0.88 -8.56 -3.87
CA LYS A 111 2.00 -8.84 -2.97
C LYS A 111 2.44 -7.53 -2.29
N PRO A 112 2.46 -7.48 -0.94
CA PRO A 112 2.90 -6.28 -0.24
C PRO A 112 4.41 -6.10 -0.35
N THR A 113 4.84 -4.85 -0.28
CA THR A 113 6.24 -4.41 -0.31
C THR A 113 6.63 -3.66 0.97
N LYS A 114 5.65 -3.09 1.68
CA LYS A 114 5.84 -2.29 2.90
C LYS A 114 4.75 -2.61 3.91
N LYS A 115 4.95 -2.15 5.15
CA LYS A 115 3.95 -2.18 6.21
C LYS A 115 3.74 -0.78 6.75
N LEU A 116 2.50 -0.31 6.73
CA LEU A 116 2.09 0.93 7.38
C LEU A 116 1.90 0.65 8.86
N VAL A 117 2.64 1.37 9.70
CA VAL A 117 2.50 1.32 11.16
C VAL A 117 1.95 2.66 11.62
N ILE A 118 0.82 2.63 12.30
CA ILE A 118 0.13 3.82 12.83
C ILE A 118 0.09 3.68 14.34
N LYS A 119 0.57 4.70 15.05
CA LYS A 119 0.39 4.83 16.50
C LYS A 119 -0.56 5.99 16.76
N ILE A 120 -1.57 5.71 17.57
CA ILE A 120 -2.59 6.67 17.98
C ILE A 120 -2.45 6.83 19.47
N GLU A 121 -2.37 8.07 19.94
CA GLU A 121 -2.42 8.39 21.36
C GLU A 121 -3.77 9.03 21.67
N LYS A 122 -4.59 8.32 22.45
CA LYS A 122 -5.88 8.83 22.94
C LYS A 122 -5.67 9.35 24.34
N LYS A 123 -5.88 10.65 24.52
CA LYS A 123 -5.82 11.30 25.83
C LYS A 123 -7.23 11.77 26.19
N ASP A 124 -7.78 11.21 27.25
CA ASP A 124 -9.08 11.62 27.79
C ASP A 124 -8.94 12.08 29.25
N ALA A 125 -10.07 12.44 29.88
CA ALA A 125 -10.10 12.92 31.26
C ALA A 125 -9.64 11.87 32.30
N ASN A 126 -9.63 10.58 31.94
CA ASN A 126 -9.30 9.46 32.82
C ASN A 126 -7.90 8.87 32.57
N GLY A 127 -7.22 9.22 31.47
CA GLY A 127 -5.85 8.78 31.22
C GLY A 127 -5.36 8.98 29.77
N SER A 128 -4.16 8.46 29.49
CA SER A 128 -3.66 8.30 28.12
C SER A 128 -3.61 6.81 27.78
N SER A 129 -4.07 6.45 26.58
CA SER A 129 -3.94 5.12 26.01
C SER A 129 -3.30 5.20 24.63
N THR A 130 -2.54 4.18 24.27
CA THR A 130 -1.87 4.11 22.96
C THR A 130 -2.38 2.88 22.21
N SER A 131 -2.89 3.10 20.99
CA SER A 131 -3.23 2.05 20.03
C SER A 131 -2.13 1.99 18.96
N THR A 132 -1.82 0.79 18.48
CA THR A 132 -0.96 0.60 17.30
C THR A 132 -1.70 -0.27 16.30
N THR A 133 -1.83 0.22 15.07
CA THR A 133 -2.45 -0.50 13.96
C THR A 133 -1.42 -0.73 12.88
N GLU A 134 -1.45 -1.92 12.27
CA GLU A 134 -0.56 -2.29 11.18
C GLU A 134 -1.37 -2.68 9.94
N ASN A 135 -1.00 -2.17 8.77
CA ASN A 135 -1.58 -2.55 7.49
C ASN A 135 -0.48 -2.90 6.49
N LEU A 136 -0.65 -4.00 5.76
CA LEU A 136 0.26 -4.33 4.65
C LEU A 136 0.00 -3.38 3.47
N ILE A 137 1.07 -2.94 2.82
CA ILE A 137 1.03 -1.99 1.71
C ILE A 137 1.69 -2.65 0.49
N ALA A 138 0.99 -2.60 -0.64
CA ALA A 138 1.48 -3.01 -1.93
C ALA A 138 1.66 -1.81 -2.86
N GLU A 139 2.35 -2.02 -3.96
CA GLU A 139 2.47 -1.03 -5.04
C GLU A 139 1.68 -1.47 -6.26
N LYS A 140 0.92 -0.54 -6.82
CA LYS A 140 0.22 -0.70 -8.09
C LYS A 140 0.35 0.57 -8.90
N ASP A 141 0.86 0.45 -10.12
CA ASP A 141 1.02 1.58 -11.06
C ASP A 141 1.78 2.78 -10.45
N GLY A 142 2.83 2.50 -9.67
CA GLY A 142 3.65 3.51 -9.01
C GLY A 142 2.99 4.20 -7.81
N LYS A 143 1.89 3.65 -7.29
CA LYS A 143 1.18 4.14 -6.10
C LYS A 143 1.14 3.07 -5.02
N PHE A 144 1.29 3.51 -3.78
CA PHE A 144 1.05 2.68 -2.60
C PHE A 144 -0.44 2.51 -2.35
N VAL A 145 -0.85 1.28 -2.06
CA VAL A 145 -2.24 0.88 -1.79
C VAL A 145 -2.28 -0.22 -0.73
N ILE A 146 -3.40 -0.35 -0.02
CA ILE A 146 -3.67 -1.42 0.92
C ILE A 146 -4.38 -2.55 0.14
N PRO A 147 -3.72 -3.69 -0.15
CA PRO A 147 -4.36 -4.80 -0.82
C PRO A 147 -5.44 -5.42 0.05
N VAL A 148 -6.68 -5.42 -0.42
CA VAL A 148 -7.77 -6.10 0.27
C VAL A 148 -7.79 -7.57 -0.17
N PRO A 149 -7.90 -8.54 0.75
CA PRO A 149 -8.00 -9.96 0.40
C PRO A 149 -9.18 -10.28 -0.53
N GLY A 150 -8.97 -11.26 -1.39
CA GLY A 150 -10.00 -11.85 -2.24
C GLY A 150 -9.76 -13.34 -2.45
N PRO A 151 -10.56 -14.03 -3.27
CA PRO A 151 -10.37 -15.45 -3.55
C PRO A 151 -8.92 -15.73 -3.97
N CYS A 152 -8.31 -16.75 -3.37
CA CYS A 152 -6.98 -17.19 -3.79
C CYS A 152 -7.00 -17.62 -5.28
N LYS A 153 -5.95 -17.25 -6.01
CA LYS A 153 -5.76 -17.60 -7.42
C LYS A 153 -4.86 -18.81 -7.58
#